data_AF-A0A7D5KHL7-F1
#
_entry.id   AF-A0A7D5KHL7-F1
#
_cell.length_a   1.000
_cell.length_b   1.000
_cell.length_c   1.000
_cell.angle_alpha   90.00
_cell.angle_beta   90.00
_cell.angle_gamma   90.00
#
_symmetry.space_group_name_H-M   'P 1'
#
loop_
_entity.id
_entity.type
_entity.pdbx_description
1 polymer ?
#
loop_
_entity_poly.entity_id
_entity_poly.type
_entity_poly.pdbx_seq_one_letter_code
_entity_poly.pdbx_strand_id
1 'polypeptide(L)'
;MAAPSDDDSSADSRRRFLALATAVGLTGCTGFEGHSSSAAEASTPTPSPPSTPSPTPTPSQPRIGNVPVQRRRYSLRELPYEKRPQFFGPYRQSEPKCSYPVEAVQDIDNLRMAEVDGQTGHFPLRTARWLLRLLHCYRVTGDDGFLSKAEEMSGAFLADATKVEDGGIYFPYGIDKSGSSASMEAPWYSGMCQGVALSAYTYFHELTDDDEHLETADRVLETFTTLARDTDGPWTSMVDPDGHYWVEEYPADPPTHVFNGYCVGLWGLYDYWMHVRSERSRLLLEAALTTLEHSLEYIRAPNDVSYYGLDGYFYWERGMTETYPARPYRGNAAYHEVHVAQIDKLYEISGAEHFREMRETFESDHPVDERE
;
A
#
# COMPACT_ATOMS: atom_id res chain seq x y z
N MET A 1 4.18 -8.51 -24.40
CA MET A 1 3.13 -7.53 -24.73
C MET A 1 2.91 -6.70 -23.49
N ALA A 2 3.25 -5.41 -23.56
CA ALA A 2 3.21 -4.49 -22.42
C ALA A 2 1.75 -4.14 -22.10
N ALA A 3 1.42 -4.08 -20.80
CA ALA A 3 0.17 -3.47 -20.34
C ALA A 3 0.17 -1.98 -20.76
N PRO A 4 -0.93 -1.44 -21.31
CA PRO A 4 -0.97 -0.07 -21.78
C PRO A 4 -0.84 0.91 -20.62
N SER A 5 0.18 1.76 -20.70
CA SER A 5 0.32 2.98 -19.92
C SER A 5 -0.67 4.02 -20.44
N ASP A 6 -1.78 4.22 -19.73
CA ASP A 6 -2.74 5.27 -20.04
C ASP A 6 -2.23 6.60 -19.46
N ASP A 7 -1.59 7.43 -20.30
CA ASP A 7 -1.34 8.84 -20.01
C ASP A 7 -1.75 9.67 -21.23
N ASP A 8 -2.89 10.35 -21.12
CA ASP A 8 -3.35 11.33 -22.10
C ASP A 8 -3.35 12.70 -21.40
N SER A 9 -2.33 13.52 -21.71
CA SER A 9 -2.42 14.95 -21.45
C SER A 9 -1.66 15.72 -22.53
N SER A 10 -2.42 16.50 -23.30
CA SER A 10 -1.90 17.50 -24.23
C SER A 10 -2.22 18.91 -23.74
N ALA A 11 -1.27 19.80 -24.04
CA ALA A 11 -1.40 21.25 -24.24
C ALA A 11 -1.49 22.21 -23.02
N ASP A 12 -0.30 22.74 -22.68
CA ASP A 12 0.13 24.13 -22.91
C ASP A 12 -0.37 25.32 -22.05
N SER A 13 0.56 26.27 -21.89
CA SER A 13 0.43 27.71 -21.62
C SER A 13 0.54 28.23 -20.17
N ARG A 14 1.80 28.57 -19.82
CA ARG A 14 2.27 29.88 -19.31
C ARG A 14 1.36 30.67 -18.34
N ARG A 15 1.90 30.97 -17.15
CA ARG A 15 2.32 32.33 -16.74
C ARG A 15 2.96 32.35 -15.34
N ARG A 16 4.09 33.06 -15.27
CA ARG A 16 4.86 33.39 -14.07
C ARG A 16 4.09 34.39 -13.20
N PHE A 17 4.08 34.20 -11.89
CA PHE A 17 3.93 35.30 -10.94
C PHE A 17 4.86 35.13 -9.75
N LEU A 18 5.74 36.14 -9.60
CA LEU A 18 6.55 36.42 -8.41
C LEU A 18 5.62 36.99 -7.32
N ALA A 19 5.87 36.60 -6.06
CA ALA A 19 5.65 37.49 -4.91
C ALA A 19 6.63 37.15 -3.78
N LEU A 20 7.60 38.04 -3.58
CA LEU A 20 8.38 38.19 -2.35
C LEU A 20 7.51 38.87 -1.28
N ALA A 21 7.62 38.45 -0.01
CA ALA A 21 7.68 39.37 1.14
C ALA A 21 8.15 38.67 2.43
N THR A 22 9.38 39.01 2.83
CA THR A 22 9.90 39.31 4.18
C THR A 22 8.86 39.88 5.17
N ALA A 23 8.97 39.88 6.51
CA ALA A 23 9.91 39.40 7.54
C ALA A 23 9.30 39.80 8.93
N VAL A 24 10.07 39.55 10.01
CA VAL A 24 9.98 40.11 11.40
C VAL A 24 9.05 39.29 12.32
N GLY A 25 9.43 38.76 13.49
CA GLY A 25 10.57 39.00 14.39
C GLY A 25 10.07 39.64 15.70
N LEU A 26 10.24 38.97 16.86
CA LEU A 26 10.65 39.52 18.18
C LEU A 26 10.21 38.65 19.38
N THR A 27 11.23 38.08 20.03
CA THR A 27 11.51 38.01 21.49
C THR A 27 10.42 38.30 22.54
N GLY A 28 10.40 37.43 23.56
CA GLY A 28 9.95 37.74 24.92
C GLY A 28 10.64 36.82 25.94
N CYS A 29 11.21 37.41 26.99
CA CYS A 29 12.12 36.82 27.97
C CYS A 29 11.45 36.49 29.32
N THR A 30 12.11 35.58 30.05
CA THR A 30 12.31 35.50 31.53
C THR A 30 11.14 35.24 32.48
N GLY A 31 11.40 34.34 33.45
CA GLY A 31 10.65 34.25 34.71
C GLY A 31 11.04 33.04 35.56
N PHE A 32 12.07 33.20 36.38
CA PHE A 32 12.55 32.27 37.43
C PHE A 32 11.72 32.48 38.70
N GLU A 33 11.42 31.43 39.48
CA GLU A 33 11.37 31.50 40.95
C GLU A 33 11.33 30.11 41.58
N GLY A 34 12.29 29.86 42.49
CA GLY A 34 12.36 28.65 43.31
C GLY A 34 11.68 28.84 44.66
N HIS A 35 11.41 27.74 45.36
CA HIS A 35 11.11 27.72 46.80
C HIS A 35 11.79 26.49 47.44
N SER A 36 12.37 26.72 48.61
CA SER A 36 13.15 25.74 49.37
C SER A 36 12.37 25.09 50.53
N SER A 37 12.79 23.86 50.82
CA SER A 37 12.95 23.21 52.13
C SER A 37 11.75 22.94 53.04
N SER A 38 11.61 21.67 53.42
CA SER A 38 11.62 21.28 54.84
C SER A 38 12.08 19.83 54.97
N ALA A 39 13.10 19.59 55.80
CA ALA A 39 13.58 18.29 56.19
C ALA A 39 12.73 17.74 57.35
N ALA A 40 12.42 16.45 57.31
CA ALA A 40 11.87 15.69 58.43
C ALA A 40 12.58 14.33 58.52
N GLU A 41 12.74 13.86 59.75
CA GLU A 41 13.70 12.86 60.22
C GLU A 41 13.49 11.44 59.67
N ALA A 42 14.62 10.77 59.45
CA ALA A 42 14.72 9.41 58.96
C ALA A 42 14.37 8.39 60.05
N SER A 43 13.42 7.51 59.74
CA SER A 43 13.25 6.21 60.41
C SER A 43 13.69 5.13 59.44
N THR A 44 14.76 4.40 59.75
CA THR A 44 15.27 3.29 58.93
C THR A 44 14.28 2.12 58.90
N PRO A 45 13.75 1.70 57.73
CA PRO A 45 13.09 0.42 57.58
C PRO A 45 14.14 -0.68 57.31
N THR A 46 13.98 -1.80 58.01
CA THR A 46 14.70 -3.06 57.81
C THR A 46 14.67 -3.49 56.33
N PRO A 47 15.78 -3.95 55.72
CA PRO A 47 15.77 -4.36 54.32
C PRO A 47 14.96 -5.64 54.15
N SER A 48 13.87 -5.56 53.39
CA SER A 48 13.19 -6.73 52.82
C SER A 48 14.14 -7.44 51.83
N PRO A 49 14.10 -8.78 51.73
CA PRO A 49 14.90 -9.50 50.74
C PRO A 49 14.54 -9.01 49.33
N PRO A 50 15.50 -8.95 48.39
CA PRO A 50 15.23 -8.51 47.03
C PRO A 50 14.16 -9.43 46.43
N SER A 51 13.01 -8.86 46.10
CA SER A 51 12.02 -9.52 45.26
C SER A 51 12.69 -9.88 43.94
N THR A 52 12.86 -11.17 43.69
CA THR A 52 13.30 -11.69 42.40
C THR A 52 12.42 -11.03 41.33
N PRO A 53 12.98 -10.34 40.32
CA PRO A 53 12.16 -9.82 39.24
C PRO A 53 11.44 -11.01 38.62
N SER A 54 10.10 -10.99 38.66
CA SER A 54 9.29 -11.88 37.84
C SER A 54 9.82 -11.79 36.41
N PRO A 55 10.02 -12.91 35.70
CA PRO A 55 10.49 -12.85 34.33
C PRO A 55 9.54 -11.96 33.55
N THR A 56 10.06 -10.85 33.02
CA THR A 56 9.33 -10.02 32.06
C THR A 56 8.83 -10.96 30.98
N PRO A 57 7.52 -11.04 30.71
CA PRO A 57 7.03 -11.92 29.66
C PRO A 57 7.75 -11.54 28.38
N THR A 58 8.49 -12.49 27.81
CA THR A 58 9.08 -12.33 26.49
C THR A 58 7.94 -11.89 25.56
N PRO A 59 8.06 -10.76 24.85
CA PRO A 59 6.99 -10.31 23.97
C PRO A 59 6.63 -11.46 23.02
N SER A 60 5.36 -11.84 23.03
CA SER A 60 4.86 -12.90 22.16
C SER A 60 5.16 -12.53 20.72
N GLN A 61 5.70 -13.48 19.95
CA GLN A 61 5.97 -13.30 18.53
C GLN A 61 4.71 -12.78 17.81
N PRO A 62 4.81 -11.73 16.96
CA PRO A 62 3.66 -11.18 16.25
C PRO A 62 3.04 -12.22 15.34
N ARG A 63 1.70 -12.14 15.18
CA ARG A 63 0.90 -13.15 14.49
C ARG A 63 -0.21 -12.52 13.67
N ILE A 64 -0.40 -12.99 12.44
CA ILE A 64 -1.61 -12.71 11.64
C ILE A 64 -2.50 -13.95 11.77
N GLY A 65 -3.69 -13.78 12.37
CA GLY A 65 -4.47 -14.92 12.84
C GLY A 65 -3.65 -15.82 13.76
N ASN A 66 -3.50 -17.09 13.39
CA ASN A 66 -2.71 -18.07 14.12
C ASN A 66 -1.29 -18.30 13.53
N VAL A 67 -0.86 -17.47 12.60
CA VAL A 67 0.40 -17.65 11.88
C VAL A 67 1.44 -16.65 12.38
N PRO A 68 2.59 -17.11 12.93
CA PRO A 68 3.69 -16.23 13.30
C PRO A 68 4.25 -15.48 12.09
N VAL A 69 4.58 -14.21 12.26
CA VAL A 69 5.13 -13.37 11.18
C VAL A 69 6.39 -12.64 11.62
N GLN A 70 7.25 -12.34 10.65
CA GLN A 70 8.34 -11.38 10.79
C GLN A 70 7.75 -9.98 10.86
N ARG A 71 8.25 -9.19 11.80
CA ARG A 71 7.82 -7.80 11.98
C ARG A 71 8.94 -7.00 12.62
N ARG A 72 9.42 -6.00 11.90
CA ARG A 72 10.19 -4.88 12.44
C ARG A 72 9.25 -3.73 12.80
N ARG A 73 9.57 -2.98 13.84
CA ARG A 73 8.87 -1.73 14.14
C ARG A 73 9.47 -0.62 13.29
N TYR A 74 8.62 0.19 12.68
CA TYR A 74 9.03 1.34 11.87
C TYR A 74 8.62 2.65 12.54
N SER A 75 9.38 3.71 12.29
CA SER A 75 8.99 5.08 12.62
C SER A 75 8.03 5.61 11.56
N LEU A 76 6.86 4.96 11.47
CA LEU A 76 5.82 5.28 10.48
C LEU A 76 5.52 6.79 10.49
N ARG A 77 5.64 7.40 9.32
CA ARG A 77 5.48 8.84 9.11
C ARG A 77 4.10 9.12 8.54
N GLU A 78 3.52 10.22 8.99
CA GLU A 78 2.24 10.71 8.50
C GLU A 78 2.48 11.63 7.32
N LEU A 79 2.07 11.18 6.14
CA LEU A 79 2.09 12.00 4.94
C LEU A 79 0.77 12.80 4.84
N PRO A 80 0.83 14.09 4.46
CA PRO A 80 -0.37 14.84 4.14
C PRO A 80 -1.09 14.20 2.93
N TYR A 81 -2.38 14.46 2.79
CA TYR A 81 -3.25 13.85 1.78
C TYR A 81 -2.63 13.86 0.37
N GLU A 82 -2.07 14.99 -0.03
CA GLU A 82 -1.50 15.24 -1.35
C GLU A 82 -0.23 14.40 -1.63
N LYS A 83 0.36 13.83 -0.57
CA LYS A 83 1.54 12.97 -0.61
C LYS A 83 1.24 11.49 -0.36
N ARG A 84 -0.02 11.12 -0.13
CA ARG A 84 -0.41 9.73 0.12
C ARG A 84 -0.13 8.85 -1.10
N PRO A 85 0.37 7.62 -0.89
CA PRO A 85 1.08 6.86 -1.90
C PRO A 85 0.20 6.40 -3.08
N GLN A 86 -1.11 6.19 -2.89
CA GLN A 86 -2.02 5.76 -3.96
C GLN A 86 -2.10 6.72 -5.15
N PHE A 87 -1.72 7.98 -4.97
CA PHE A 87 -1.72 8.99 -6.02
C PHE A 87 -0.43 9.05 -6.83
N PHE A 88 0.63 8.37 -6.41
CA PHE A 88 1.95 8.49 -7.00
C PHE A 88 2.27 7.34 -7.97
N GLY A 89 3.07 7.67 -8.98
CA GLY A 89 3.67 6.73 -9.91
C GLY A 89 5.01 7.29 -10.40
N PRO A 90 5.80 6.51 -11.16
CA PRO A 90 7.14 6.94 -11.60
C PRO A 90 7.13 8.28 -12.35
N TYR A 91 6.06 8.56 -13.11
CA TYR A 91 5.92 9.78 -13.91
C TYR A 91 5.02 10.84 -13.26
N ARG A 92 4.48 10.58 -12.07
CA ARG A 92 3.57 11.49 -11.37
C ARG A 92 4.15 11.88 -10.01
N GLN A 93 4.84 13.02 -10.00
CA GLN A 93 5.43 13.62 -8.79
C GLN A 93 4.52 14.65 -8.10
N SER A 94 3.33 14.92 -8.65
CA SER A 94 2.35 15.86 -8.09
C SER A 94 1.00 15.22 -7.89
N GLU A 95 0.22 15.77 -6.95
CA GLU A 95 -1.18 15.42 -6.73
C GLU A 95 -1.98 15.38 -8.07
N PRO A 96 -2.95 14.46 -8.22
CA PRO A 96 -3.80 14.46 -9.40
C PRO A 96 -4.56 15.79 -9.48
N LYS A 97 -4.62 16.42 -10.65
CA LYS A 97 -5.55 17.54 -10.83
C LYS A 97 -6.95 16.99 -10.97
N CYS A 98 -7.94 17.62 -10.32
CA CYS A 98 -9.32 17.41 -10.72
C CYS A 98 -9.57 18.16 -12.04
N SER A 99 -9.48 17.44 -13.16
CA SER A 99 -9.58 18.00 -14.51
C SER A 99 -10.90 17.69 -15.20
N TYR A 100 -11.83 17.02 -14.52
CA TYR A 100 -13.10 16.59 -15.12
C TYR A 100 -14.18 17.63 -14.84
N PRO A 101 -14.98 18.03 -15.85
CA PRO A 101 -16.22 18.75 -15.57
C PRO A 101 -17.19 17.78 -14.89
N VAL A 102 -17.86 18.25 -13.84
CA VAL A 102 -18.77 17.43 -13.03
C VAL A 102 -19.91 16.85 -13.87
N GLU A 103 -20.38 17.59 -14.89
CA GLU A 103 -21.46 17.15 -15.75
C GLU A 103 -21.08 15.93 -16.59
N ALA A 104 -19.78 15.78 -16.90
CA ALA A 104 -19.29 14.65 -17.69
C ALA A 104 -19.07 13.38 -16.86
N VAL A 105 -19.08 13.46 -15.51
CA VAL A 105 -18.86 12.25 -14.70
C VAL A 105 -20.04 11.29 -14.76
N GLN A 106 -21.23 11.78 -15.13
CA GLN A 106 -22.43 10.97 -15.29
C GLN A 106 -22.31 9.95 -16.44
N ASP A 107 -21.51 10.27 -17.46
CA ASP A 107 -21.26 9.39 -18.62
C ASP A 107 -20.24 8.28 -18.34
N ILE A 108 -19.62 8.28 -17.16
CA ILE A 108 -18.66 7.24 -16.76
C ILE A 108 -19.44 5.98 -16.35
N ASP A 109 -19.16 4.84 -16.99
CA ASP A 109 -19.76 3.57 -16.58
C ASP A 109 -19.46 3.21 -15.12
N ASN A 110 -20.46 2.69 -14.41
CA ASN A 110 -20.32 2.37 -12.97
C ASN A 110 -19.34 1.22 -12.69
N LEU A 111 -19.19 0.29 -13.63
CA LEU A 111 -18.16 -0.74 -13.63
C LEU A 111 -17.24 -0.52 -14.82
N ARG A 112 -15.92 -0.51 -14.57
CA ARG A 112 -14.93 -0.28 -15.62
C ARG A 112 -14.53 -1.61 -16.24
N MET A 113 -14.89 -1.78 -17.51
CA MET A 113 -14.60 -3.00 -18.25
C MET A 113 -13.20 -2.93 -18.90
N ALA A 114 -12.69 -4.10 -19.29
CA ALA A 114 -11.55 -4.23 -20.18
C ALA A 114 -11.84 -5.29 -21.24
N GLU A 115 -11.20 -5.15 -22.39
CA GLU A 115 -11.19 -6.15 -23.46
C GLU A 115 -9.78 -6.72 -23.57
N VAL A 116 -9.62 -8.03 -23.39
CA VAL A 116 -8.36 -8.76 -23.51
C VAL A 116 -8.61 -10.01 -24.34
N ASP A 117 -7.80 -10.20 -25.39
CA ASP A 117 -7.91 -11.34 -26.31
C ASP A 117 -9.34 -11.60 -26.84
N GLY A 118 -10.12 -10.53 -27.04
CA GLY A 118 -11.50 -10.58 -27.53
C GLY A 118 -12.55 -10.97 -26.48
N GLN A 119 -12.14 -11.17 -25.21
CA GLN A 119 -13.05 -11.30 -24.08
C GLN A 119 -13.25 -9.94 -23.40
N THR A 120 -14.50 -9.61 -23.06
CA THR A 120 -14.84 -8.44 -22.26
C THR A 120 -15.26 -8.85 -20.87
N GLY A 121 -14.74 -8.17 -19.86
CA GLY A 121 -15.12 -8.42 -18.47
C GLY A 121 -14.72 -7.28 -17.55
N HIS A 122 -15.20 -7.35 -16.31
CA HIS A 122 -14.96 -6.31 -15.33
C HIS A 122 -13.48 -6.26 -14.94
N PHE A 123 -12.92 -5.05 -14.90
CA PHE A 123 -11.56 -4.78 -14.48
C PHE A 123 -11.59 -3.97 -13.16
N PRO A 124 -11.67 -4.64 -12.00
CA PRO A 124 -11.98 -4.01 -10.72
C PRO A 124 -10.98 -2.94 -10.30
N LEU A 125 -9.69 -3.11 -10.63
CA LEU A 125 -8.67 -2.11 -10.36
C LEU A 125 -8.94 -0.77 -11.05
N ARG A 126 -9.54 -0.76 -12.25
CA ARG A 126 -9.95 0.47 -12.93
C ARG A 126 -11.11 1.12 -12.20
N THR A 127 -12.09 0.35 -11.75
CA THR A 127 -13.22 0.83 -10.94
C THR A 127 -12.73 1.46 -9.63
N ALA A 128 -11.87 0.77 -8.88
CA ALA A 128 -11.31 1.28 -7.63
C ALA A 128 -10.48 2.56 -7.81
N ARG A 129 -9.68 2.66 -8.88
CA ARG A 129 -8.95 3.90 -9.22
C ARG A 129 -9.87 5.05 -9.59
N TRP A 130 -10.99 4.76 -10.26
CA TRP A 130 -11.99 5.78 -10.55
C TRP A 130 -12.69 6.29 -9.29
N LEU A 131 -12.99 5.41 -8.32
CA LEU A 131 -13.47 5.84 -7.00
C LEU A 131 -12.51 6.83 -6.33
N LEU A 132 -11.22 6.47 -6.23
CA LEU A 132 -10.21 7.39 -5.67
C LEU A 132 -10.15 8.74 -6.41
N ARG A 133 -10.28 8.72 -7.74
CA ARG A 133 -10.26 9.93 -8.56
C ARG A 133 -11.48 10.82 -8.33
N LEU A 134 -12.68 10.23 -8.22
CA LEU A 134 -13.90 10.97 -7.94
C LEU A 134 -13.89 11.56 -6.53
N LEU A 135 -13.48 10.77 -5.53
CA LEU A 135 -13.32 11.23 -4.14
C LEU A 135 -12.31 12.37 -4.04
N HIS A 136 -11.20 12.25 -4.77
CA HIS A 136 -10.21 13.30 -4.88
C HIS A 136 -10.80 14.59 -5.49
N CYS A 137 -11.54 14.46 -6.58
CA CYS A 137 -12.25 15.60 -7.18
C CYS A 137 -13.24 16.25 -6.20
N TYR A 138 -14.06 15.45 -5.52
CA TYR A 138 -14.99 15.92 -4.49
C TYR A 138 -14.26 16.71 -3.40
N ARG A 139 -13.15 16.18 -2.87
CA ARG A 139 -12.34 16.87 -1.86
C ARG A 139 -11.84 18.24 -2.35
N VAL A 140 -11.38 18.32 -3.60
CA VAL A 140 -10.78 19.54 -4.16
C VAL A 140 -11.83 20.60 -4.48
N THR A 141 -12.99 20.20 -5.02
CA THR A 141 -14.01 21.14 -5.54
C THR A 141 -15.15 21.39 -4.56
N GLY A 142 -15.45 20.44 -3.67
CA GLY A 142 -16.66 20.41 -2.86
C GLY A 142 -17.95 20.15 -3.67
N ASP A 143 -17.84 19.67 -4.90
CA ASP A 143 -18.99 19.45 -5.78
C ASP A 143 -19.57 18.04 -5.60
N ASP A 144 -20.77 17.97 -5.03
CA ASP A 144 -21.49 16.74 -4.71
C ASP A 144 -21.71 15.84 -5.93
N GLY A 145 -21.69 16.36 -7.17
CA GLY A 145 -21.82 15.52 -8.35
C GLY A 145 -20.71 14.47 -8.48
N PHE A 146 -19.50 14.76 -7.98
CA PHE A 146 -18.43 13.76 -7.90
C PHE A 146 -18.71 12.70 -6.84
N LEU A 147 -19.21 13.11 -5.66
CA LEU A 147 -19.53 12.20 -4.58
C LEU A 147 -20.70 11.29 -4.95
N SER A 148 -21.79 11.83 -5.48
CA SER A 148 -22.94 11.05 -5.96
C SER A 148 -22.51 10.02 -7.01
N LYS A 149 -21.63 10.41 -7.95
CA LYS A 149 -21.10 9.45 -8.91
C LYS A 149 -20.26 8.37 -8.25
N ALA A 150 -19.43 8.73 -7.27
CA ALA A 150 -18.63 7.77 -6.53
C ALA A 150 -19.53 6.77 -5.78
N GLU A 151 -20.61 7.23 -5.15
CA GLU A 151 -21.59 6.37 -4.47
C GLU A 151 -22.27 5.38 -5.43
N GLU A 152 -22.69 5.84 -6.62
CA GLU A 152 -23.25 4.98 -7.66
C GLU A 152 -22.25 3.90 -8.12
N MET A 153 -21.01 4.30 -8.38
CA MET A 153 -19.92 3.38 -8.74
C MET A 153 -19.65 2.39 -7.61
N SER A 154 -19.63 2.84 -6.37
CA SER A 154 -19.43 2.02 -5.17
C SER A 154 -20.53 0.97 -5.01
N GLY A 155 -21.79 1.37 -5.18
CA GLY A 155 -22.93 0.45 -5.14
C GLY A 155 -22.84 -0.65 -6.20
N ALA A 156 -22.48 -0.30 -7.44
CA ALA A 156 -22.25 -1.29 -8.49
C ALA A 156 -21.03 -2.19 -8.19
N PHE A 157 -19.94 -1.61 -7.67
CA PHE A 157 -18.72 -2.33 -7.36
C PHE A 157 -18.92 -3.37 -6.25
N LEU A 158 -19.68 -3.02 -5.20
CA LEU A 158 -20.06 -3.92 -4.12
C LEU A 158 -21.12 -4.96 -4.53
N ALA A 159 -21.90 -4.69 -5.57
CA ALA A 159 -22.83 -5.67 -6.15
C ALA A 159 -22.09 -6.75 -6.94
N ASP A 160 -20.99 -6.38 -7.61
CA ASP A 160 -20.13 -7.30 -8.37
C ASP A 160 -19.11 -8.07 -7.49
N ALA A 161 -18.82 -7.54 -6.29
CA ALA A 161 -17.84 -8.13 -5.37
C ALA A 161 -18.23 -9.52 -4.85
N THR A 162 -17.22 -10.38 -4.65
CA THR A 162 -17.35 -11.65 -3.93
C THR A 162 -17.29 -11.42 -2.42
N LYS A 163 -18.36 -11.75 -1.71
CA LYS A 163 -18.49 -11.55 -0.26
C LYS A 163 -18.38 -12.91 0.43
N VAL A 164 -17.32 -13.13 1.19
CA VAL A 164 -17.15 -14.33 2.02
C VAL A 164 -17.95 -14.14 3.32
N GLU A 165 -18.73 -15.15 3.72
CA GLU A 165 -19.47 -15.14 4.98
C GLU A 165 -18.52 -15.01 6.17
N ASP A 166 -18.82 -14.08 7.09
CA ASP A 166 -17.94 -13.69 8.21
C ASP A 166 -16.49 -13.33 7.81
N GLY A 167 -16.29 -13.01 6.53
CA GLY A 167 -14.99 -12.74 5.95
C GLY A 167 -14.98 -11.49 5.08
N GLY A 168 -13.95 -11.41 4.23
CA GLY A 168 -13.69 -10.20 3.48
C GLY A 168 -14.49 -10.02 2.19
N ILE A 169 -14.44 -8.79 1.67
CA ILE A 169 -14.97 -8.43 0.36
C ILE A 169 -13.82 -8.45 -0.65
N TYR A 170 -13.94 -9.31 -1.66
CA TYR A 170 -12.99 -9.46 -2.75
C TYR A 170 -13.56 -8.90 -4.05
N PHE A 171 -12.74 -8.18 -4.81
CA PHE A 171 -13.16 -7.61 -6.10
C PHE A 171 -12.63 -8.47 -7.26
N PRO A 172 -13.50 -9.26 -7.92
CA PRO A 172 -13.08 -10.23 -8.93
C PRO A 172 -12.74 -9.55 -10.26
N TYR A 173 -11.65 -9.99 -10.88
CA TYR A 173 -11.40 -9.72 -12.30
C TYR A 173 -12.28 -10.65 -13.12
N GLY A 174 -13.15 -10.06 -13.94
CA GLY A 174 -14.05 -10.78 -14.83
C GLY A 174 -13.44 -11.16 -16.19
N ILE A 175 -12.12 -11.08 -16.33
CA ILE A 175 -11.38 -11.42 -17.55
C ILE A 175 -10.25 -12.38 -17.23
N ASP A 176 -9.95 -13.29 -18.16
CA ASP A 176 -8.78 -14.16 -18.04
C ASP A 176 -7.51 -13.31 -18.04
N LYS A 177 -6.53 -13.75 -17.26
CA LYS A 177 -5.19 -13.20 -17.27
C LYS A 177 -4.26 -14.15 -18.02
N SER A 178 -3.66 -13.65 -19.09
CA SER A 178 -2.52 -14.25 -19.76
C SER A 178 -1.29 -13.35 -19.62
N GLY A 179 -0.08 -13.90 -19.79
CA GLY A 179 1.16 -13.10 -19.82
C GLY A 179 2.08 -13.31 -18.62
N SER A 180 2.50 -12.21 -17.97
CA SER A 180 3.58 -12.23 -16.97
C SER A 180 3.19 -12.96 -15.67
N SER A 181 4.19 -13.63 -15.08
CA SER A 181 4.14 -14.40 -13.82
C SER A 181 3.20 -15.61 -13.77
N ALA A 182 1.89 -15.41 -13.95
CA ALA A 182 0.90 -16.48 -13.85
C ALA A 182 -0.27 -16.28 -14.81
N SER A 183 -0.77 -17.37 -15.38
CA SER A 183 -2.06 -17.39 -16.11
C SER A 183 -3.19 -17.70 -15.14
N MET A 184 -4.30 -17.00 -15.23
CA MET A 184 -5.45 -17.16 -14.33
C MET A 184 -6.75 -17.09 -15.12
N GLU A 185 -7.67 -18.01 -14.84
CA GLU A 185 -9.02 -17.97 -15.41
C GLU A 185 -9.92 -17.07 -14.55
N ALA A 186 -10.83 -16.33 -15.18
CA ALA A 186 -11.83 -15.55 -14.45
C ALA A 186 -12.84 -16.45 -13.72
N PRO A 187 -13.30 -16.06 -12.51
CA PRO A 187 -12.86 -14.90 -11.75
C PRO A 187 -11.55 -15.17 -10.98
N TRP A 188 -10.66 -14.18 -10.97
CA TRP A 188 -9.46 -14.16 -10.12
C TRP A 188 -9.34 -12.85 -9.35
N TYR A 189 -8.42 -12.79 -8.38
CA TYR A 189 -8.32 -11.68 -7.42
C TYR A 189 -6.90 -11.17 -7.32
N SER A 190 -6.72 -9.92 -6.88
CA SER A 190 -5.40 -9.29 -6.78
C SER A 190 -5.23 -8.48 -5.51
N GLY A 191 -4.16 -8.71 -4.76
CA GLY A 191 -3.81 -7.91 -3.58
C GLY A 191 -3.55 -6.44 -3.90
N MET A 192 -3.10 -6.15 -5.13
CA MET A 192 -3.03 -4.77 -5.64
C MET A 192 -4.41 -4.12 -5.69
N CYS A 193 -5.39 -4.80 -6.28
CA CYS A 193 -6.76 -4.30 -6.36
C CYS A 193 -7.38 -4.13 -4.97
N GLN A 194 -7.13 -5.08 -4.05
CA GLN A 194 -7.61 -4.99 -2.67
C GLN A 194 -7.04 -3.75 -1.96
N GLY A 195 -5.75 -3.41 -2.16
CA GLY A 195 -5.15 -2.21 -1.58
C GLY A 195 -5.75 -0.91 -2.11
N VAL A 196 -5.98 -0.82 -3.42
CA VAL A 196 -6.64 0.36 -4.03
C VAL A 196 -8.08 0.49 -3.52
N ALA A 197 -8.83 -0.61 -3.45
CA ALA A 197 -10.19 -0.58 -2.93
C ALA A 197 -10.23 -0.22 -1.43
N LEU A 198 -9.31 -0.76 -0.61
CA LEU A 198 -9.19 -0.41 0.80
C LEU A 198 -8.97 1.09 0.98
N SER A 199 -8.11 1.69 0.15
CA SER A 199 -7.88 3.13 0.15
C SER A 199 -9.13 3.91 -0.25
N ALA A 200 -9.84 3.46 -1.29
CA ALA A 200 -11.07 4.11 -1.75
C ALA A 200 -12.14 4.16 -0.65
N TYR A 201 -12.41 3.04 0.01
CA TYR A 201 -13.40 2.99 1.09
C TYR A 201 -12.94 3.73 2.36
N THR A 202 -11.64 3.73 2.64
CA THR A 202 -11.08 4.59 3.70
C THR A 202 -11.33 6.07 3.42
N TYR A 203 -11.13 6.51 2.18
CA TYR A 203 -11.28 7.92 1.80
C TYR A 203 -12.75 8.33 1.72
N PHE A 204 -13.63 7.43 1.29
CA PHE A 204 -15.07 7.63 1.40
C PHE A 204 -15.44 8.01 2.83
N HIS A 205 -15.10 7.18 3.80
CA HIS A 205 -15.40 7.48 5.20
C HIS A 205 -14.69 8.76 5.69
N GLU A 206 -13.43 9.00 5.31
CA GLU A 206 -12.72 10.24 5.69
C GLU A 206 -13.44 11.51 5.19
N LEU A 207 -14.12 11.44 4.05
CA LEU A 207 -14.79 12.57 3.41
C LEU A 207 -16.27 12.72 3.79
N THR A 208 -16.96 11.61 4.09
CA THR A 208 -18.42 11.63 4.36
C THR A 208 -18.78 11.40 5.82
N ASP A 209 -17.88 10.82 6.62
CA ASP A 209 -18.15 10.34 7.99
C ASP A 209 -19.28 9.29 8.07
N ASP A 210 -19.53 8.56 6.96
CA ASP A 210 -20.51 7.49 6.89
C ASP A 210 -19.89 6.13 7.27
N ASP A 211 -20.33 5.59 8.41
CA ASP A 211 -19.89 4.32 8.96
C ASP A 211 -20.04 3.14 7.98
N GLU A 212 -20.99 3.15 7.04
CA GLU A 212 -21.14 2.08 6.04
C GLU A 212 -19.87 1.92 5.17
N HIS A 213 -19.16 3.02 4.92
CA HIS A 213 -17.90 2.99 4.18
C HIS A 213 -16.75 2.44 5.01
N LEU A 214 -16.71 2.72 6.33
CA LEU A 214 -15.72 2.13 7.22
C LEU A 214 -15.99 0.64 7.43
N GLU A 215 -17.25 0.22 7.60
CA GLU A 215 -17.62 -1.19 7.63
C GLU A 215 -17.17 -1.92 6.35
N THR A 216 -17.32 -1.27 5.19
CA THR A 216 -16.81 -1.80 3.93
C THR A 216 -15.28 -1.87 3.92
N ALA A 217 -14.58 -0.82 4.36
CA ALA A 217 -13.12 -0.81 4.46
C ALA A 217 -12.60 -1.91 5.40
N ASP A 218 -13.24 -2.12 6.54
CA ASP A 218 -12.92 -3.18 7.50
C ASP A 218 -13.05 -4.56 6.85
N ARG A 219 -14.12 -4.80 6.08
CA ARG A 219 -14.29 -6.05 5.34
C ARG A 219 -13.30 -6.20 4.19
N VAL A 220 -12.83 -5.13 3.57
CA VAL A 220 -11.71 -5.23 2.61
C VAL A 220 -10.41 -5.54 3.35
N LEU A 221 -10.17 -4.95 4.53
CA LEU A 221 -9.01 -5.26 5.38
C LEU A 221 -8.98 -6.75 5.79
N GLU A 222 -10.13 -7.40 6.01
CA GLU A 222 -10.18 -8.84 6.30
C GLU A 222 -9.49 -9.69 5.23
N THR A 223 -9.49 -9.25 3.96
CA THR A 223 -8.80 -9.96 2.86
C THR A 223 -7.27 -9.99 3.00
N PHE A 224 -6.72 -9.08 3.81
CA PHE A 224 -5.29 -9.05 4.16
C PHE A 224 -4.95 -10.00 5.33
N THR A 225 -5.95 -10.43 6.09
CA THR A 225 -5.77 -11.40 7.20
C THR A 225 -6.18 -12.82 6.83
N THR A 226 -7.00 -13.01 5.81
CA THR A 226 -7.30 -14.33 5.24
C THR A 226 -6.10 -14.81 4.43
N LEU A 227 -5.28 -15.68 5.04
CA LEU A 227 -4.08 -16.22 4.42
C LEU A 227 -4.42 -17.40 3.49
N ALA A 228 -3.65 -17.56 2.42
CA ALA A 228 -3.79 -18.66 1.45
C ALA A 228 -3.94 -20.05 2.09
N ARG A 229 -3.22 -20.29 3.20
CA ARG A 229 -3.21 -21.55 3.93
C ARG A 229 -4.46 -21.83 4.77
N ASP A 230 -5.29 -20.82 5.00
CA ASP A 230 -6.43 -20.87 5.92
C ASP A 230 -7.78 -20.88 5.17
N THR A 231 -7.77 -20.92 3.83
CA THR A 231 -8.98 -20.86 3.00
C THR A 231 -8.85 -21.70 1.73
N ASP A 232 -9.95 -22.33 1.31
CA ASP A 232 -10.11 -22.90 -0.04
C ASP A 232 -10.78 -21.90 -1.01
N GLY A 233 -11.15 -20.71 -0.51
CA GLY A 233 -11.78 -19.62 -1.25
C GLY A 233 -10.76 -18.61 -1.81
N PRO A 234 -11.22 -17.39 -2.18
CA PRO A 234 -10.33 -16.35 -2.64
C PRO A 234 -9.31 -15.97 -1.57
N TRP A 235 -8.08 -15.70 -1.99
CA TRP A 235 -7.00 -15.22 -1.15
C TRP A 235 -6.14 -14.24 -1.94
N THR A 236 -5.52 -13.30 -1.24
CA THR A 236 -4.53 -12.37 -1.83
C THR A 236 -3.33 -12.12 -0.92
N SER A 237 -3.29 -12.80 0.22
CA SER A 237 -2.24 -12.67 1.22
C SER A 237 -1.74 -14.04 1.64
N MET A 238 -0.46 -14.14 1.94
CA MET A 238 0.14 -15.37 2.44
C MET A 238 1.29 -15.06 3.40
N VAL A 239 1.76 -16.09 4.11
CA VAL A 239 2.97 -16.04 4.91
C VAL A 239 3.87 -17.17 4.46
N ASP A 240 5.11 -16.86 4.09
CA ASP A 240 6.07 -17.87 3.65
C ASP A 240 6.61 -18.70 4.85
N PRO A 241 7.36 -19.79 4.60
CA PRO A 241 7.89 -20.64 5.66
C PRO A 241 8.79 -19.95 6.69
N ASP A 242 9.32 -18.76 6.40
CA ASP A 242 10.18 -17.99 7.33
C ASP A 242 9.43 -16.88 8.05
N GLY A 243 8.13 -16.77 7.79
CA GLY A 243 7.25 -15.82 8.42
C GLY A 243 7.15 -14.49 7.70
N HIS A 244 7.68 -14.32 6.49
CA HIS A 244 7.44 -13.07 5.76
C HIS A 244 6.01 -13.06 5.23
N TYR A 245 5.30 -11.98 5.53
CA TYR A 245 3.93 -11.75 5.11
C TYR A 245 3.94 -11.10 3.73
N TRP A 246 3.28 -11.71 2.74
CA TRP A 246 3.24 -11.27 1.34
C TRP A 246 1.81 -10.88 0.94
N VAL A 247 1.69 -9.81 0.16
CA VAL A 247 0.46 -9.46 -0.56
C VAL A 247 0.68 -9.79 -2.03
N GLU A 248 -0.02 -10.80 -2.54
CA GLU A 248 0.12 -11.30 -3.90
C GLU A 248 -0.67 -10.46 -4.89
N GLU A 249 0.00 -9.86 -5.87
CA GLU A 249 -0.69 -9.28 -7.02
C GLU A 249 -1.43 -10.36 -7.82
N TYR A 250 -0.78 -11.52 -8.00
CA TYR A 250 -1.33 -12.68 -8.68
C TYR A 250 -1.24 -13.91 -7.75
N PRO A 251 -2.31 -14.20 -6.99
CA PRO A 251 -2.37 -15.34 -6.08
C PRO A 251 -2.27 -16.66 -6.85
N ALA A 252 -1.08 -17.26 -6.89
CA ALA A 252 -0.78 -18.46 -7.66
C ALA A 252 0.17 -19.41 -6.89
N ASP A 253 0.32 -20.63 -7.42
CA ASP A 253 1.34 -21.60 -7.02
C ASP A 253 2.15 -22.01 -8.26
N PRO A 254 3.47 -21.76 -8.32
CA PRO A 254 4.29 -21.09 -7.31
C PRO A 254 3.86 -19.63 -7.04
N PRO A 255 4.08 -19.11 -5.81
CA PRO A 255 3.82 -17.71 -5.48
C PRO A 255 4.62 -16.75 -6.37
N THR A 256 3.98 -15.67 -6.82
CA THR A 256 4.55 -14.77 -7.82
C THR A 256 5.41 -13.67 -7.21
N HIS A 257 5.03 -13.17 -6.03
CA HIS A 257 5.76 -12.10 -5.32
C HIS A 257 6.07 -10.90 -6.22
N VAL A 258 5.10 -10.44 -7.00
CA VAL A 258 5.25 -9.25 -7.87
C VAL A 258 5.39 -7.99 -7.03
N PHE A 259 6.53 -7.30 -7.17
CA PHE A 259 6.92 -6.23 -6.26
C PHE A 259 6.02 -4.98 -6.37
N ASN A 260 5.73 -4.55 -7.60
CA ASN A 260 4.90 -3.37 -7.82
C ASN A 260 3.48 -3.53 -7.25
N GLY A 261 2.79 -4.62 -7.57
CA GLY A 261 1.45 -4.85 -7.04
C GLY A 261 1.43 -5.03 -5.54
N TYR A 262 2.48 -5.63 -4.96
CA TYR A 262 2.65 -5.67 -3.51
C TYR A 262 2.74 -4.25 -2.92
N CYS A 263 3.61 -3.38 -3.45
CA CYS A 263 3.71 -1.99 -2.98
C CYS A 263 2.34 -1.28 -3.02
N VAL A 264 1.58 -1.41 -4.11
CA VAL A 264 0.24 -0.82 -4.22
C VAL A 264 -0.78 -1.44 -3.25
N GLY A 265 -0.68 -2.74 -2.99
CA GLY A 265 -1.42 -3.42 -1.93
C GLY A 265 -1.15 -2.81 -0.56
N LEU A 266 0.14 -2.60 -0.24
CA LEU A 266 0.61 -2.00 1.01
C LEU A 266 0.13 -0.56 1.19
N TRP A 267 0.03 0.22 0.11
CA TRP A 267 -0.49 1.59 0.16
C TRP A 267 -1.90 1.65 0.77
N GLY A 268 -2.75 0.65 0.51
CA GLY A 268 -4.05 0.52 1.17
C GLY A 268 -3.96 0.25 2.66
N LEU A 269 -3.04 -0.61 3.09
CA LEU A 269 -2.77 -0.84 4.51
C LEU A 269 -2.28 0.43 5.21
N TYR A 270 -1.44 1.22 4.53
CA TYR A 270 -0.97 2.51 5.03
C TYR A 270 -2.11 3.52 5.19
N ASP A 271 -2.94 3.71 4.16
CA ASP A 271 -4.07 4.64 4.19
C ASP A 271 -5.08 4.25 5.27
N TYR A 272 -5.42 2.97 5.39
CA TYR A 272 -6.30 2.47 6.44
C TYR A 272 -5.70 2.64 7.84
N TRP A 273 -4.40 2.33 8.03
CA TRP A 273 -3.72 2.57 9.31
C TRP A 273 -3.72 4.05 9.69
N MET A 274 -3.47 4.95 8.73
CA MET A 274 -3.50 6.40 8.92
C MET A 274 -4.86 6.89 9.44
N HIS A 275 -5.94 6.25 8.99
CA HIS A 275 -7.31 6.58 9.39
C HIS A 275 -7.72 5.95 10.73
N VAL A 276 -7.58 4.62 10.87
CA VAL A 276 -8.15 3.86 12.00
C VAL A 276 -7.20 3.73 13.20
N ARG A 277 -5.88 3.74 12.97
CA ARG A 277 -4.83 3.70 14.02
C ARG A 277 -4.89 2.49 14.96
N SER A 278 -5.40 1.35 14.49
CA SER A 278 -5.44 0.11 15.27
C SER A 278 -4.07 -0.62 15.29
N GLU A 279 -3.77 -1.37 16.35
CA GLU A 279 -2.57 -2.22 16.38
C GLU A 279 -2.64 -3.34 15.33
N ARG A 280 -3.86 -3.76 14.94
CA ARG A 280 -4.08 -4.72 13.85
C ARG A 280 -3.60 -4.17 12.49
N SER A 281 -4.05 -2.97 12.11
CA SER A 281 -3.62 -2.33 10.86
C SER A 281 -2.11 -2.02 10.88
N ARG A 282 -1.60 -1.56 12.03
CA ARG A 282 -0.16 -1.34 12.23
C ARG A 282 0.66 -2.62 12.05
N LEU A 283 0.19 -3.74 12.61
CA LEU A 283 0.84 -5.03 12.48
C LEU A 283 0.95 -5.46 11.01
N LEU A 284 -0.15 -5.38 10.26
CA LEU A 284 -0.17 -5.73 8.84
C LEU A 284 0.79 -4.86 8.03
N LEU A 285 0.74 -3.54 8.24
CA LEU A 285 1.63 -2.60 7.57
C LEU A 285 3.10 -2.86 7.89
N GLU A 286 3.46 -3.04 9.16
CA GLU A 286 4.83 -3.27 9.58
C GLU A 286 5.36 -4.65 9.14
N ALA A 287 4.53 -5.69 9.15
CA ALA A 287 4.88 -6.99 8.60
C ALA A 287 5.12 -6.89 7.08
N ALA A 288 4.26 -6.16 6.37
CA ALA A 288 4.41 -5.96 4.94
C ALA A 288 5.67 -5.15 4.58
N LEU A 289 5.96 -4.08 5.33
CA LEU A 289 7.21 -3.32 5.18
C LEU A 289 8.44 -4.19 5.44
N THR A 290 8.37 -5.07 6.45
CA THR A 290 9.47 -6.00 6.77
C THR A 290 9.77 -6.93 5.61
N THR A 291 8.74 -7.50 5.00
CA THR A 291 8.89 -8.37 3.84
C THR A 291 9.39 -7.61 2.61
N LEU A 292 8.86 -6.42 2.33
CA LEU A 292 9.35 -5.60 1.21
C LEU A 292 10.81 -5.22 1.40
N GLU A 293 11.22 -4.80 2.61
CA GLU A 293 12.61 -4.49 2.91
C GLU A 293 13.53 -5.70 2.65
N HIS A 294 13.09 -6.90 3.02
CA HIS A 294 13.81 -8.15 2.76
C HIS A 294 13.84 -8.52 1.27
N SER A 295 12.74 -8.31 0.54
CA SER A 295 12.61 -8.73 -0.86
C SER A 295 13.49 -7.92 -1.83
N LEU A 296 13.93 -6.72 -1.45
CA LEU A 296 14.77 -5.85 -2.28
C LEU A 296 16.06 -6.53 -2.72
N GLU A 297 16.67 -7.35 -1.87
CA GLU A 297 17.90 -8.10 -2.21
C GLU A 297 17.66 -9.11 -3.33
N TYR A 298 16.45 -9.66 -3.42
CA TYR A 298 16.08 -10.73 -4.37
C TYR A 298 15.57 -10.18 -5.70
N ILE A 299 14.87 -9.05 -5.68
CA ILE A 299 14.37 -8.42 -6.90
C ILE A 299 15.44 -7.58 -7.61
N ARG A 300 16.54 -7.25 -6.92
CA ARG A 300 17.66 -6.48 -7.50
C ARG A 300 18.41 -7.32 -8.53
N ALA A 301 18.76 -6.69 -9.64
CA ALA A 301 19.70 -7.23 -10.62
C ALA A 301 20.85 -6.21 -10.83
N PRO A 302 22.05 -6.43 -10.27
CA PRO A 302 23.13 -5.45 -10.36
C PRO A 302 23.53 -5.11 -11.80
N ASN A 303 23.57 -3.81 -12.13
CA ASN A 303 23.82 -3.27 -13.47
C ASN A 303 22.79 -3.69 -14.56
N ASP A 304 21.56 -4.02 -14.17
CA ASP A 304 20.45 -4.31 -15.09
C ASP A 304 19.13 -3.82 -14.46
N VAL A 305 18.02 -3.96 -15.19
CA VAL A 305 16.68 -3.72 -14.65
C VAL A 305 16.32 -4.76 -13.59
N SER A 306 15.72 -4.32 -12.49
CA SER A 306 15.20 -5.19 -11.43
C SER A 306 14.19 -6.22 -11.97
N TYR A 307 14.13 -7.39 -11.34
CA TYR A 307 13.12 -8.40 -11.62
C TYR A 307 11.71 -7.90 -11.26
N TYR A 308 10.72 -8.32 -12.03
CA TYR A 308 9.32 -7.91 -11.85
C TYR A 308 8.65 -8.62 -10.66
N GLY A 309 8.89 -9.92 -10.56
CA GLY A 309 8.38 -10.81 -9.52
C GLY A 309 9.32 -12.00 -9.36
N LEU A 310 9.20 -12.71 -8.24
CA LEU A 310 10.10 -13.81 -7.90
C LEU A 310 9.62 -15.15 -8.47
N ASP A 311 8.33 -15.34 -8.79
CA ASP A 311 7.81 -16.51 -9.52
C ASP A 311 8.35 -17.87 -9.00
N GLY A 312 8.37 -18.08 -7.68
CA GLY A 312 8.93 -19.27 -7.05
C GLY A 312 10.46 -19.31 -6.87
N TYR A 313 11.23 -18.45 -7.56
CA TYR A 313 12.69 -18.33 -7.43
C TYR A 313 13.13 -18.10 -5.99
N PHE A 314 12.38 -17.30 -5.24
CA PHE A 314 12.64 -17.03 -3.83
C PHE A 314 12.78 -18.30 -2.99
N TYR A 315 11.97 -19.33 -3.27
CA TYR A 315 12.02 -20.60 -2.55
C TYR A 315 13.13 -21.51 -3.08
N TRP A 316 13.38 -21.48 -4.39
CA TRP A 316 14.45 -22.24 -5.03
C TRP A 316 15.83 -21.78 -4.55
N GLU A 317 16.10 -20.48 -4.58
CA GLU A 317 17.39 -19.89 -4.16
C GLU A 317 17.71 -20.21 -2.69
N ARG A 318 16.66 -20.39 -1.89
CA ARG A 318 16.76 -20.71 -0.46
C ARG A 318 16.76 -22.21 -0.18
N GLY A 319 16.80 -23.05 -1.22
CA GLY A 319 16.87 -24.51 -1.10
C GLY A 319 15.61 -25.16 -0.51
N MET A 320 14.47 -24.48 -0.57
CA MET A 320 13.20 -24.99 -0.03
C MET A 320 12.52 -25.98 -0.99
N THR A 321 12.76 -25.81 -2.29
CA THR A 321 12.26 -26.72 -3.32
C THR A 321 13.15 -26.69 -4.56
N GLU A 322 13.28 -27.82 -5.22
CA GLU A 322 13.96 -27.95 -6.52
C GLU A 322 12.98 -27.90 -7.70
N THR A 323 11.66 -27.88 -7.44
CA THR A 323 10.62 -27.93 -8.48
C THR A 323 10.25 -26.56 -9.05
N TYR A 324 10.54 -25.49 -8.31
CA TYR A 324 10.25 -24.12 -8.76
C TYR A 324 11.34 -23.58 -9.70
N PRO A 325 11.02 -22.55 -10.50
CA PRO A 325 11.98 -21.96 -11.43
C PRO A 325 13.26 -21.47 -10.74
N ALA A 326 14.41 -21.83 -11.31
CA ALA A 326 15.72 -21.36 -10.87
C ALA A 326 16.07 -19.93 -11.34
N ARG A 327 15.05 -19.15 -11.74
CA ARG A 327 15.19 -17.74 -12.11
C ARG A 327 13.89 -16.97 -11.86
N PRO A 328 13.95 -15.71 -11.43
CA PRO A 328 12.79 -14.85 -11.26
C PRO A 328 12.25 -14.34 -12.61
N TYR A 329 11.11 -13.65 -12.60
CA TYR A 329 10.54 -13.04 -13.80
C TYR A 329 11.32 -11.80 -14.21
N ARG A 330 11.74 -11.74 -15.48
CA ARG A 330 12.52 -10.61 -15.99
C ARG A 330 11.69 -9.33 -16.01
N GLY A 331 12.24 -8.25 -15.45
CA GLY A 331 11.64 -6.92 -15.55
C GLY A 331 11.91 -6.21 -16.88
N ASN A 332 11.55 -4.93 -16.93
CA ASN A 332 11.84 -4.01 -18.02
C ASN A 332 12.13 -2.61 -17.46
N ALA A 333 12.65 -1.70 -18.29
CA ALA A 333 13.06 -0.36 -17.85
C ALA A 333 11.90 0.43 -17.21
N ALA A 334 10.70 0.36 -17.79
CA ALA A 334 9.53 1.05 -17.24
C ALA A 334 9.17 0.54 -15.83
N TYR A 335 9.14 -0.78 -15.60
CA TYR A 335 8.90 -1.33 -14.27
C TYR A 335 10.05 -1.09 -13.30
N HIS A 336 11.28 -1.01 -13.79
CA HIS A 336 12.40 -0.63 -12.94
C HIS A 336 12.26 0.80 -12.40
N GLU A 337 11.86 1.75 -13.23
CA GLU A 337 11.53 3.12 -12.79
C GLU A 337 10.35 3.14 -11.81
N VAL A 338 9.34 2.31 -12.03
CA VAL A 338 8.24 2.11 -11.06
C VAL A 338 8.80 1.62 -9.72
N HIS A 339 9.67 0.61 -9.72
CA HIS A 339 10.25 0.06 -8.49
C HIS A 339 11.07 1.13 -7.75
N VAL A 340 11.92 1.88 -8.44
CA VAL A 340 12.67 3.00 -7.86
C VAL A 340 11.74 4.00 -7.15
N ALA A 341 10.69 4.47 -7.84
CA ALA A 341 9.74 5.42 -7.27
C ALA A 341 8.97 4.84 -6.08
N GLN A 342 8.63 3.55 -6.12
CA GLN A 342 7.97 2.86 -5.00
C GLN A 342 8.89 2.70 -3.80
N ILE A 343 10.17 2.38 -4.00
CA ILE A 343 11.16 2.27 -2.92
C ILE A 343 11.34 3.63 -2.23
N ASP A 344 11.39 4.73 -2.99
CA ASP A 344 11.42 6.08 -2.42
C ASP A 344 10.17 6.35 -1.57
N LYS A 345 8.99 5.94 -2.04
CA LYS A 345 7.74 6.06 -1.28
C LYS A 345 7.73 5.20 -0.01
N LEU A 346 8.33 4.00 -0.04
CA LEU A 346 8.51 3.15 1.15
C LEU A 346 9.40 3.86 2.18
N TYR A 347 10.45 4.56 1.78
CA TYR A 347 11.24 5.41 2.67
C TYR A 347 10.40 6.56 3.25
N GLU A 348 9.60 7.25 2.43
CA GLU A 348 8.77 8.36 2.90
C GLU A 348 7.78 7.93 3.99
N ILE A 349 7.14 6.76 3.87
CA ILE A 349 6.15 6.30 4.85
C ILE A 349 6.77 5.58 6.06
N SER A 350 7.88 4.89 5.90
CA SER A 350 8.47 4.06 6.97
C SER A 350 9.58 4.77 7.76
N GLY A 351 10.24 5.73 7.11
CA GLY A 351 11.47 6.35 7.58
C GLY A 351 12.67 5.43 7.72
N ALA A 352 12.62 4.20 7.21
CA ALA A 352 13.74 3.27 7.28
C ALA A 352 14.80 3.58 6.22
N GLU A 353 16.01 3.85 6.70
CA GLU A 353 17.16 4.29 5.91
C GLU A 353 17.54 3.31 4.79
N HIS A 354 17.38 2.01 5.03
CA HIS A 354 17.65 0.97 4.05
C HIS A 354 16.84 1.14 2.75
N PHE A 355 15.59 1.62 2.81
CA PHE A 355 14.84 1.93 1.59
C PHE A 355 15.48 3.06 0.79
N ARG A 356 15.98 4.12 1.44
CA ARG A 356 16.66 5.22 0.75
C ARG A 356 17.96 4.73 0.08
N GLU A 357 18.75 3.92 0.79
CA GLU A 357 19.99 3.33 0.27
C GLU A 357 19.71 2.40 -0.92
N MET A 358 18.66 1.60 -0.84
CA MET A 358 18.26 0.70 -1.92
C MET A 358 17.67 1.44 -3.11
N ARG A 359 16.97 2.57 -2.91
CA ARG A 359 16.54 3.44 -4.01
C ARG A 359 17.75 3.93 -4.81
N GLU A 360 18.74 4.51 -4.12
CA GLU A 360 19.97 5.02 -4.75
C GLU A 360 20.73 3.91 -5.48
N THR A 361 20.74 2.71 -4.91
CA THR A 361 21.34 1.53 -5.52
C THR A 361 20.60 1.12 -6.79
N PHE A 362 19.28 1.03 -6.76
CA PHE A 362 18.47 0.67 -7.94
C PHE A 362 18.62 1.72 -9.05
N GLU A 363 18.55 3.01 -8.70
CA GLU A 363 18.81 4.12 -9.65
C GLU A 363 20.17 3.98 -10.35
N SER A 364 21.19 3.51 -9.62
CA SER A 364 22.53 3.29 -10.17
C SER A 364 22.65 2.02 -11.02
N ASP A 365 21.83 0.99 -10.78
CA ASP A 365 21.86 -0.27 -11.53
C ASP A 365 21.35 -0.08 -12.96
N HIS A 366 20.39 0.81 -13.19
CA HIS A 366 19.92 1.18 -14.51
C HIS A 366 19.60 2.68 -14.60
N PRO A 367 20.62 3.53 -14.84
CA PRO A 367 20.43 4.97 -14.97
C PRO A 367 19.50 5.31 -16.14
N VAL A 368 18.53 6.18 -15.90
CA VAL A 368 17.70 6.75 -16.98
C VAL A 368 18.59 7.69 -17.79
N ASP A 369 18.88 7.35 -19.05
CA ASP A 369 19.59 8.25 -19.96
C ASP A 369 18.71 9.50 -20.17
N GLU A 370 19.23 10.71 -19.92
CA GLU A 370 18.50 11.99 -20.11
C GLU A 370 18.20 12.31 -21.59
N ARG A 371 18.18 11.32 -22.48
CA ARG A 371 18.08 11.48 -23.93
C ARG A 371 17.26 10.36 -24.56
N GLU A 372 15.97 10.62 -24.80
CA GLU A 372 15.37 10.64 -26.14
C GLU A 372 14.02 11.37 -26.13
#